data_AF-A0A1M5AX45-F1
#
_entry.id   AF-A0A1M5AX45-F1
#
_cell.length_a   1.000
_cell.length_b   1.000
_cell.length_c   1.000
_cell.angle_alpha   90.00
_cell.angle_beta   90.00
_cell.angle_gamma   90.00
#
_symmetry.space_group_name_H-M   'P 1'
#
loop_
_entity.id
_entity.type
_entity.pdbx_description
1 polymer ?
#
loop_
_entity_poly.entity_id
_entity_poly.type
_entity_poly.pdbx_seq_one_letter_code
_entity_poly.pdbx_strand_id
1 'polypeptide(L)'
;MNFKKTVAAFALSMMMMASASASTTLSGTIHLAPAGRNGVAVNSPDRSITGVAWGIGGSSKGRTARLATLQLIAMDIDMKSIPHKDIDAWYHDGVAPEGYPIFITKSAEDGTYSFEDIPQGSYYLLIIAPGQLNNWEKPLSQKKAEEKLKHYLPNWDAFSLLTLGMNDYTIKEVNILKGVNMTVDYDFNESPLKSLSK
;
A
#
# COMPACT_ATOMS: atom_id res chain seq x y z
N MET A 1 12.61 80.65 6.86
CA MET A 1 12.06 79.99 8.05
C MET A 1 10.90 79.10 7.62
N ASN A 2 10.85 77.86 8.11
CA ASN A 2 9.79 76.83 8.02
C ASN A 2 9.88 75.73 6.94
N PHE A 3 10.29 74.55 7.45
CA PHE A 3 10.26 73.17 6.95
C PHE A 3 8.84 72.61 6.77
N LYS A 4 8.60 71.79 5.73
CA LYS A 4 7.82 70.51 5.73
C LYS A 4 8.29 69.65 4.53
N LYS A 5 9.18 68.67 4.69
CA LYS A 5 8.98 67.22 4.92
C LYS A 5 8.15 66.48 3.85
N THR A 6 8.87 65.71 3.00
CA THR A 6 8.71 64.26 2.60
C THR A 6 7.31 63.63 2.60
N VAL A 7 6.92 62.75 1.67
CA VAL A 7 7.35 61.33 1.55
C VAL A 7 6.86 60.74 0.22
N ALA A 8 7.72 59.95 -0.44
CA ALA A 8 7.37 59.00 -1.49
C ALA A 8 6.89 57.67 -0.87
N ALA A 9 5.81 57.08 -1.36
CA ALA A 9 5.39 55.74 -0.99
C ALA A 9 5.34 54.85 -2.24
N PHE A 10 6.39 54.04 -2.40
CA PHE A 10 6.48 52.96 -3.37
C PHE A 10 5.72 51.77 -2.77
N ALA A 11 4.57 51.41 -3.33
CA ALA A 11 3.83 50.23 -2.93
C ALA A 11 4.52 49.00 -3.53
N LEU A 12 5.33 48.30 -2.74
CA LEU A 12 5.87 46.99 -3.09
C LEU A 12 4.76 45.96 -2.86
N SER A 13 4.10 45.56 -3.95
CA SER A 13 3.14 44.46 -3.93
C SER A 13 3.91 43.16 -3.68
N MET A 14 3.90 42.72 -2.41
CA MET A 14 4.43 41.43 -1.98
C MET A 14 3.48 40.33 -2.48
N MET A 15 3.72 39.88 -3.71
CA MET A 15 3.06 38.73 -4.30
C MET A 15 3.46 37.50 -3.47
N MET A 16 2.55 37.05 -2.61
CA MET A 16 2.63 35.75 -1.97
C MET A 16 2.69 34.70 -3.09
N MET A 17 3.89 34.21 -3.40
CA MET A 17 4.04 32.95 -4.12
C MET A 17 3.49 31.87 -3.19
N ALA A 18 2.22 31.52 -3.38
CA ALA A 18 1.73 30.23 -2.97
C ALA A 18 2.61 29.22 -3.68
N SER A 19 3.51 28.57 -2.93
CA SER A 19 4.12 27.34 -3.36
C SER A 19 2.97 26.38 -3.59
N ALA A 20 2.50 26.27 -4.85
CA ALA A 20 1.77 25.10 -5.25
C ALA A 20 2.75 23.95 -5.04
N SER A 21 2.70 23.32 -3.86
CA SER A 21 3.27 22.00 -3.68
C SER A 21 2.66 21.19 -4.81
N ALA A 22 3.49 20.78 -5.76
CA ALA A 22 3.05 19.87 -6.79
C ALA A 22 2.73 18.57 -6.07
N SER A 23 1.48 18.43 -5.64
CA SER A 23 0.97 17.32 -4.86
C SER A 23 1.00 16.10 -5.78
N THR A 24 1.95 15.20 -5.51
CA THR A 24 2.09 14.00 -6.32
C THR A 24 1.04 12.99 -5.86
N THR A 25 0.24 12.51 -6.81
CA THR A 25 -0.83 11.53 -6.53
C THR A 25 -0.45 10.17 -7.11
N LEU A 26 -0.55 9.12 -6.31
CA LEU A 26 -0.47 7.74 -6.77
C LEU A 26 -1.85 7.10 -6.61
N SER A 27 -2.48 6.72 -7.70
CA SER A 27 -3.78 6.05 -7.69
C SER A 27 -3.73 4.73 -8.44
N GLY A 28 -4.79 3.95 -8.37
CA GLY A 28 -4.90 2.71 -9.14
C GLY A 28 -6.13 1.92 -8.76
N THR A 29 -6.26 0.76 -9.40
CA THR A 29 -7.34 -0.20 -9.16
C THR A 29 -6.74 -1.56 -8.81
N ILE A 30 -7.26 -2.16 -7.74
CA ILE A 30 -6.88 -3.49 -7.27
C ILE A 30 -8.04 -4.45 -7.50
N HIS A 31 -7.81 -5.46 -8.32
CA HIS A 31 -8.77 -6.54 -8.53
C HIS A 31 -8.44 -7.73 -7.62
N LEU A 32 -9.36 -7.99 -6.71
CA LEU A 32 -9.28 -9.14 -5.80
C LEU A 32 -10.07 -10.32 -6.38
N ALA A 33 -9.55 -11.54 -6.22
CA ALA A 33 -10.33 -12.75 -6.42
C ALA A 33 -11.56 -12.77 -5.50
N PRO A 34 -12.71 -13.25 -6.02
CA PRO A 34 -13.95 -13.34 -5.25
C PRO A 34 -13.78 -14.24 -4.02
N ALA A 35 -14.41 -13.82 -2.91
CA ALA A 35 -14.41 -14.58 -1.67
C ALA A 35 -15.09 -15.95 -1.90
N GLY A 36 -14.29 -17.02 -1.91
CA GLY A 36 -14.76 -18.39 -2.13
C GLY A 36 -13.83 -19.27 -2.98
N ARG A 37 -12.85 -18.69 -3.67
CA ARG A 37 -11.97 -19.47 -4.56
C ARG A 37 -10.90 -20.31 -3.84
N ASN A 38 -10.65 -20.06 -2.56
CA ASN A 38 -9.62 -20.76 -1.78
C ASN A 38 -10.18 -21.78 -0.77
N GLY A 39 -11.45 -22.17 -0.93
CA GLY A 39 -11.90 -23.46 -0.41
C GLY A 39 -11.53 -24.53 -1.43
N VAL A 40 -10.62 -25.44 -1.07
CA VAL A 40 -10.38 -26.64 -1.87
C VAL A 40 -11.69 -27.43 -1.89
N ALA A 41 -12.51 -27.25 -2.91
CA ALA A 41 -13.58 -28.16 -3.22
C ALA A 41 -12.91 -29.42 -3.78
N VAL A 42 -12.56 -30.36 -2.89
CA VAL A 42 -12.23 -31.72 -3.30
C VAL A 42 -13.53 -32.33 -3.83
N ASN A 43 -13.72 -32.25 -5.14
CA ASN A 43 -14.80 -32.96 -5.83
C ASN A 43 -14.42 -34.44 -5.88
N SER A 44 -14.77 -35.19 -4.83
CA SER A 44 -14.76 -36.65 -4.87
C SER A 44 -16.20 -37.12 -5.12
N PRO A 45 -16.50 -37.82 -6.24
CA PRO A 45 -17.86 -38.25 -6.58
C PRO A 45 -18.32 -39.49 -5.82
N ASP A 46 -17.60 -39.94 -4.78
CA ASP A 46 -17.99 -41.14 -4.03
C ASP A 46 -17.71 -40.98 -2.53
N ARG A 47 -18.79 -41.13 -1.76
CA ARG A 47 -18.87 -41.49 -0.33
C ARG A 47 -18.15 -40.64 0.73
N SER A 48 -18.99 -39.99 1.52
CA SER A 48 -18.90 -39.92 2.99
C SER A 48 -17.53 -39.69 3.60
N ILE A 49 -17.10 -38.42 3.63
CA ILE A 49 -16.19 -37.95 4.67
C ILE A 49 -16.81 -36.69 5.25
N THR A 50 -17.28 -36.80 6.48
CA THR A 50 -17.44 -35.73 7.46
C THR A 50 -16.07 -35.09 7.68
N GLY A 51 -15.64 -34.27 6.71
CA GLY A 51 -14.54 -33.35 6.90
C GLY A 51 -15.06 -32.22 7.76
N VAL A 52 -14.42 -32.00 8.91
CA VAL A 52 -14.68 -30.84 9.75
C VAL A 52 -14.29 -29.60 8.95
N ALA A 53 -15.22 -29.07 8.18
CA ALA A 53 -15.15 -27.72 7.71
C ALA A 53 -15.19 -26.84 8.95
N TRP A 54 -14.22 -25.94 9.12
CA TRP A 54 -14.36 -24.80 10.01
C TRP A 54 -15.43 -23.87 9.44
N GLY A 55 -16.68 -24.32 9.49
CA GLY A 55 -17.87 -23.50 9.41
C GLY A 55 -18.05 -22.87 10.78
N ILE A 56 -17.31 -21.79 11.05
CA ILE A 56 -17.81 -20.81 12.01
C ILE A 56 -19.01 -20.17 11.33
N GLY A 57 -20.18 -20.68 11.69
CA GLY A 57 -21.47 -20.07 11.38
C GLY A 57 -21.53 -18.68 12.00
N GLY A 58 -21.10 -17.68 11.25
CA GLY A 58 -21.59 -16.32 11.36
C GLY A 58 -22.68 -16.13 10.32
N SER A 59 -23.87 -15.73 10.76
CA SER A 59 -24.98 -15.37 9.89
C SER A 59 -24.53 -14.55 8.69
N SER A 60 -25.18 -14.75 7.54
CA SER A 60 -25.21 -13.86 6.37
C SER A 60 -25.71 -12.45 6.74
N LYS A 61 -24.96 -11.72 7.56
CA LYS A 61 -25.13 -10.30 7.89
C LYS A 61 -23.82 -9.61 7.55
N GLY A 62 -23.82 -8.97 6.38
CA GLY A 62 -22.71 -8.18 5.86
C GLY A 62 -21.55 -9.05 5.37
N ARG A 63 -21.50 -9.33 4.06
CA ARG A 63 -20.19 -9.57 3.43
C ARG A 63 -19.42 -8.25 3.62
N THR A 64 -18.61 -8.13 4.66
CA THR A 64 -17.63 -7.03 4.73
C THR A 64 -16.81 -7.12 3.47
N ALA A 65 -16.87 -6.08 2.63
CA ALA A 65 -16.06 -6.01 1.43
C ALA A 65 -14.60 -6.29 1.81
N ARG A 66 -13.97 -7.22 1.11
CA ARG A 66 -12.52 -7.46 1.27
C ARG A 66 -11.83 -6.27 0.63
N LEU A 67 -11.24 -5.40 1.44
CA LEU A 67 -10.51 -4.22 0.95
C LEU A 67 -9.02 -4.53 0.95
N ALA A 68 -8.35 -4.31 -0.18
CA ALA A 68 -6.90 -4.46 -0.23
C ALA A 68 -6.26 -3.44 0.71
N THR A 69 -5.24 -3.85 1.45
CA THR A 69 -4.43 -2.90 2.24
C THR A 69 -3.21 -2.55 1.41
N LEU A 70 -2.98 -1.26 1.22
CA LEU A 70 -1.84 -0.76 0.46
C LEU A 70 -0.92 0.00 1.41
N GLN A 71 0.37 -0.31 1.32
CA GLN A 71 1.41 0.40 2.05
C GLN A 71 2.45 0.92 1.07
N LEU A 72 2.78 2.19 1.19
CA LEU A 72 3.82 2.84 0.41
C LEU A 72 4.97 3.19 1.37
N ILE A 73 6.11 2.53 1.20
CA ILE A 73 7.25 2.63 2.12
C ILE A 73 8.42 3.22 1.35
N ALA A 74 8.91 4.41 1.72
CA ALA A 74 10.07 4.97 1.04
C ALA A 74 11.31 4.08 1.24
N MET A 75 12.18 4.05 0.23
CA MET A 75 13.35 3.15 0.20
C MET A 75 14.60 3.75 0.87
N ASP A 76 14.52 4.99 1.35
CA ASP A 76 15.64 5.80 1.85
C ASP A 76 15.46 6.27 3.32
N ILE A 77 14.46 5.76 4.02
CA ILE A 77 14.26 5.97 5.46
C ILE A 77 15.37 5.28 6.26
N ASP A 78 15.93 5.98 7.24
CA ASP A 78 16.71 5.35 8.30
C ASP A 78 15.76 4.64 9.28
N MET A 79 15.50 3.36 9.03
CA MET A 79 14.57 2.55 9.82
C MET A 79 14.93 2.45 11.30
N LYS A 80 16.20 2.71 11.68
CA LYS A 80 16.63 2.72 13.09
C LYS A 80 16.20 3.98 13.83
N SER A 81 15.89 5.04 13.10
CA SER A 81 15.43 6.29 13.69
C SER A 81 13.96 6.23 14.12
N ILE A 82 13.18 5.29 13.56
CA ILE A 82 11.76 5.10 13.92
C ILE A 82 11.69 4.51 15.34
N PRO A 83 10.93 5.12 16.26
CA PRO A 83 10.74 4.56 17.60
C PRO A 83 10.12 3.16 17.55
N HIS A 84 10.59 2.25 18.41
CA HIS A 84 10.10 0.86 18.43
C HIS A 84 8.59 0.77 18.59
N LYS A 85 7.98 1.63 19.43
CA LYS A 85 6.52 1.71 19.61
C LYS A 85 5.77 1.99 18.30
N ASP A 86 6.35 2.77 17.39
CA ASP A 86 5.72 3.17 16.15
C ASP A 86 5.91 2.08 15.10
N ILE A 87 7.02 1.34 15.14
CA ILE A 87 7.20 0.09 14.39
C ILE A 87 6.17 -0.96 14.84
N ASP A 88 5.96 -1.12 16.14
CA ASP A 88 5.02 -2.09 16.68
C ASP A 88 3.58 -1.73 16.29
N ALA A 89 3.18 -0.47 16.44
CA ALA A 89 1.87 0.02 16.00
C ALA A 89 1.69 -0.12 14.47
N TRP A 90 2.76 0.08 13.70
CA TRP A 90 2.72 -0.14 12.26
C TRP A 90 2.47 -1.61 11.92
N TYR A 91 3.19 -2.53 12.56
CA TYR A 91 3.09 -3.96 12.23
C TYR A 91 1.80 -4.58 12.75
N HIS A 92 1.34 -4.20 13.94
CA HIS A 92 0.16 -4.77 14.58
C HIS A 92 -1.14 -4.09 14.13
N ASP A 93 -1.17 -2.76 14.15
CA ASP A 93 -2.40 -1.99 13.99
C ASP A 93 -2.53 -1.39 12.59
N GLY A 94 -1.49 -1.50 11.76
CA GLY A 94 -1.46 -0.90 10.43
C GLY A 94 -1.45 0.63 10.47
N VAL A 95 -0.85 1.21 11.51
CA VAL A 95 -0.73 2.66 11.71
C VAL A 95 0.61 3.14 11.20
N ALA A 96 0.63 4.05 10.22
CA ALA A 96 1.87 4.57 9.67
C ALA A 96 2.65 5.39 10.74
N PRO A 97 3.97 5.20 10.88
CA PRO A 97 4.79 6.01 11.76
C PRO A 97 4.76 7.50 11.35
N GLU A 98 4.32 8.37 12.25
CA GLU A 98 4.24 9.82 11.97
C GLU A 98 5.61 10.43 11.69
N GLY A 99 5.67 11.36 10.73
CA GLY A 99 6.91 12.05 10.36
C GLY A 99 7.85 11.23 9.47
N TYR A 100 7.48 9.98 9.15
CA TYR A 100 8.20 9.14 8.19
C TYR A 100 7.41 9.01 6.89
N PRO A 101 8.07 8.90 5.72
CA PRO A 101 7.41 8.75 4.43
C PRO A 101 6.92 7.30 4.23
N ILE A 102 6.06 6.85 5.14
CA ILE A 102 5.34 5.59 5.12
C ILE A 102 3.86 5.96 5.07
N PHE A 103 3.14 5.47 4.07
CA PHE A 103 1.73 5.76 3.88
C PHE A 103 0.95 4.46 3.85
N ILE A 104 -0.22 4.45 4.47
CA ILE A 104 -1.09 3.27 4.52
C ILE A 104 -2.49 3.72 4.11
N THR A 105 -3.08 2.98 3.18
CA THR A 105 -4.46 3.19 2.77
C THR A 105 -5.14 1.85 2.52
N LYS A 106 -6.45 1.87 2.35
CA LYS A 106 -7.24 0.72 1.93
C LYS A 106 -7.89 1.04 0.59
N SER A 107 -8.06 0.02 -0.24
CA SER A 107 -8.89 0.17 -1.43
C SER A 107 -10.33 0.45 -1.04
N ALA A 108 -11.07 1.12 -1.91
CA ALA A 108 -12.52 1.18 -1.87
C ALA A 108 -13.13 -0.16 -2.27
N GLU A 109 -14.46 -0.28 -2.17
CA GLU A 109 -15.19 -1.51 -2.51
C GLU A 109 -15.12 -1.86 -4.00
N ASP A 110 -14.92 -0.85 -4.86
CA ASP A 110 -14.71 -1.02 -6.31
C ASP A 110 -13.25 -1.37 -6.65
N GLY A 111 -12.37 -1.45 -5.64
CA GLY A 111 -10.94 -1.74 -5.79
C GLY A 111 -10.07 -0.51 -6.02
N THR A 112 -10.64 0.69 -6.16
CA THR A 112 -9.86 1.91 -6.37
C THR A 112 -9.12 2.35 -5.12
N TYR A 113 -7.97 3.01 -5.28
CA TYR A 113 -7.24 3.63 -4.17
C TYR A 113 -6.51 4.89 -4.63
N SER A 114 -6.18 5.77 -3.68
CA SER A 114 -5.31 6.92 -3.90
C SER A 114 -4.43 7.20 -2.69
N PHE A 115 -3.23 7.71 -2.99
CA PHE A 115 -2.33 8.38 -2.07
C PHE A 115 -2.10 9.79 -2.61
N GLU A 116 -2.18 10.79 -1.75
CA GLU A 116 -2.00 12.19 -2.08
C GLU A 116 -0.77 12.74 -1.35
N ASP A 117 -0.25 13.87 -1.83
CA ASP A 117 0.88 14.59 -1.21
C ASP A 117 2.14 13.75 -0.96
N ILE A 118 2.41 12.80 -1.85
CA ILE A 118 3.57 11.91 -1.70
C ILE A 118 4.86 12.65 -2.09
N PRO A 119 5.88 12.68 -1.23
CA PRO A 119 7.20 13.23 -1.58
C PRO A 119 7.84 12.48 -2.75
N GLN A 120 8.57 13.21 -3.59
CA GLN A 120 9.37 12.58 -4.65
C GLN A 120 10.38 11.60 -4.05
N GLY A 121 10.48 10.40 -4.63
CA GLY A 121 11.39 9.37 -4.14
C GLY A 121 11.11 7.99 -4.73
N SER A 122 11.92 7.02 -4.32
CA SER A 122 11.68 5.61 -4.64
C SER A 122 10.97 4.94 -3.47
N TYR A 123 9.92 4.17 -3.76
CA TYR A 123 9.08 3.54 -2.76
C TYR A 123 8.84 2.07 -3.09
N TYR A 124 8.66 1.27 -2.06
CA TYR A 124 7.99 -0.02 -2.15
C TYR A 124 6.48 0.20 -2.04
N LEU A 125 5.74 -0.12 -3.09
CA LEU A 125 4.30 -0.27 -3.06
C LEU A 125 3.98 -1.73 -2.73
N LEU A 126 3.56 -1.97 -1.49
CA LEU A 126 3.07 -3.25 -0.99
C LEU A 126 1.55 -3.26 -1.07
N ILE A 127 1.00 -4.27 -1.74
CA ILE A 127 -0.45 -4.46 -1.88
C ILE A 127 -0.78 -5.82 -1.27
N ILE A 128 -1.67 -5.84 -0.28
CA ILE A 128 -2.05 -7.04 0.48
C ILE A 128 -3.51 -7.35 0.18
N ALA A 129 -3.78 -8.57 -0.30
CA ALA A 129 -5.10 -9.09 -0.59
C ALA A 129 -5.64 -9.92 0.59
N PRO A 130 -6.49 -9.36 1.47
CA PRO A 130 -6.93 -10.07 2.66
C PRO A 130 -7.75 -11.32 2.33
N GLY A 131 -7.36 -12.44 2.93
CA GLY A 131 -8.05 -13.72 2.84
C GLY A 131 -7.96 -14.41 1.47
N GLN A 132 -7.03 -13.99 0.61
CA GLN A 132 -6.47 -14.84 -0.43
C GLN A 132 -5.20 -15.47 0.13
N LEU A 133 -4.99 -16.74 -0.17
CA LEU A 133 -3.79 -17.45 0.26
C LEU A 133 -2.63 -17.02 -0.63
N ASN A 134 -1.47 -16.82 -0.01
CA ASN A 134 -0.25 -16.46 -0.70
C ASN A 134 0.01 -17.34 -1.93
N ASN A 135 0.23 -16.70 -3.06
CA ASN A 135 0.71 -17.42 -4.24
C ASN A 135 2.22 -17.63 -4.10
N TRP A 136 2.66 -18.89 -4.01
CA TRP A 136 4.07 -19.24 -3.91
C TRP A 136 4.84 -18.94 -5.23
N GLU A 137 4.13 -18.82 -6.34
CA GLU A 137 4.69 -18.50 -7.65
C GLU A 137 4.64 -16.99 -7.94
N LYS A 138 5.67 -16.28 -7.45
CA LYS A 138 5.87 -14.85 -7.68
C LYS A 138 6.83 -14.57 -8.83
N PRO A 139 6.62 -13.49 -9.61
CA PRO A 139 7.57 -13.07 -10.64
C PRO A 139 8.93 -12.69 -10.02
N LEU A 140 10.00 -12.83 -10.79
CA LEU A 140 11.36 -12.54 -10.34
C LEU A 140 11.54 -11.10 -9.83
N SER A 141 10.86 -10.13 -10.44
CA SER A 141 10.88 -8.72 -10.01
C SER A 141 10.34 -8.57 -8.59
N GLN A 142 9.23 -9.22 -8.27
CA GLN A 142 8.64 -9.22 -6.95
C GLN A 142 9.54 -9.92 -5.93
N LYS A 143 10.11 -11.09 -6.27
CA LYS A 143 11.04 -11.80 -5.37
C LYS A 143 12.25 -10.94 -5.02
N LYS A 144 12.81 -10.22 -6.00
CA LYS A 144 13.91 -9.26 -5.77
C LYS A 144 13.49 -8.10 -4.86
N ALA A 145 12.32 -7.50 -5.10
CA ALA A 145 11.80 -6.42 -4.27
C ALA A 145 11.54 -6.89 -2.83
N GLU A 146 11.01 -8.10 -2.68
CA GLU A 146 10.80 -8.76 -1.38
C GLU A 146 12.11 -9.00 -0.63
N GLU A 147 13.14 -9.53 -1.30
CA GLU A 147 14.45 -9.69 -0.67
C GLU A 147 15.04 -8.36 -0.22
N LYS A 148 14.94 -7.31 -1.03
CA LYS A 148 15.41 -5.99 -0.61
C LYS A 148 14.62 -5.46 0.59
N LEU A 149 13.29 -5.57 0.56
CA LEU A 149 12.42 -5.15 1.66
C LEU A 149 12.74 -5.92 2.95
N LYS A 150 13.01 -7.22 2.85
CA LYS A 150 13.42 -8.07 3.98
C LYS A 150 14.70 -7.57 4.67
N HIS A 151 15.70 -7.14 3.90
CA HIS A 151 16.93 -6.59 4.46
C HIS A 151 16.78 -5.14 4.93
N TYR A 152 15.77 -4.45 4.42
CA TYR A 152 15.52 -3.04 4.70
C TYR A 152 14.73 -2.85 6.00
N LEU A 153 13.72 -3.68 6.26
CA LEU A 153 12.90 -3.60 7.46
C LEU A 153 13.67 -4.04 8.72
N PRO A 154 13.47 -3.37 9.88
CA PRO A 154 14.12 -3.75 11.14
C PRO A 154 13.87 -5.20 11.57
N ASN A 155 12.65 -5.68 11.32
CA ASN A 155 12.23 -7.02 11.68
C ASN A 155 11.26 -7.56 10.63
N TRP A 156 11.80 -8.31 9.67
CA TRP A 156 11.01 -8.94 8.61
C TRP A 156 10.07 -10.00 9.14
N ASP A 157 10.48 -10.81 10.11
CA ASP A 157 9.68 -11.94 10.59
C ASP A 157 8.41 -11.44 11.28
N ALA A 158 8.53 -10.41 12.13
CA ALA A 158 7.37 -9.75 12.72
C ALA A 158 6.47 -9.10 11.67
N PHE A 159 7.04 -8.37 10.70
CA PHE A 159 6.28 -7.75 9.62
C PHE A 159 5.51 -8.80 8.79
N SER A 160 6.19 -9.88 8.39
CA SER A 160 5.59 -10.94 7.60
C SER A 160 4.49 -11.67 8.35
N LEU A 161 4.64 -11.89 9.65
CA LEU A 161 3.64 -12.60 10.46
C LEU A 161 2.41 -11.75 10.76
N LEU A 162 2.63 -10.49 11.14
CA LEU A 162 1.58 -9.59 11.65
C LEU A 162 0.87 -8.82 10.53
N THR A 163 1.65 -8.33 9.55
CA THR A 163 1.13 -7.51 8.46
C THR A 163 0.69 -8.36 7.27
N LEU A 164 1.55 -9.27 6.80
CA LEU A 164 1.25 -10.10 5.63
C LEU A 164 0.40 -11.32 6.02
N GLY A 165 0.76 -11.99 7.11
CA GLY A 165 0.11 -13.20 7.58
C GLY A 165 0.07 -14.28 6.49
N MET A 166 -1.11 -14.88 6.30
CA MET A 166 -1.36 -15.85 5.23
C MET A 166 -1.87 -15.20 3.94
N ASN A 167 -1.92 -13.86 3.88
CA ASN A 167 -2.52 -13.15 2.75
C ASN A 167 -1.62 -13.18 1.52
N ASP A 168 -2.22 -13.16 0.34
CA ASP A 168 -1.49 -12.89 -0.88
C ASP A 168 -1.04 -11.43 -0.91
N TYR A 169 0.15 -11.18 -1.43
CA TYR A 169 0.71 -9.85 -1.50
C TYR A 169 1.61 -9.68 -2.70
N THR A 170 1.67 -8.44 -3.19
CA THR A 170 2.66 -8.03 -4.18
C THR A 170 3.46 -6.82 -3.73
N ILE A 171 4.72 -6.78 -4.15
CA ILE A 171 5.63 -5.67 -3.88
C ILE A 171 6.11 -5.16 -5.22
N LYS A 172 5.88 -3.87 -5.49
CA LYS A 172 6.33 -3.17 -6.69
C LYS A 172 7.23 -2.02 -6.26
N GLU A 173 8.39 -1.89 -6.89
CA GLU A 173 9.21 -0.69 -6.77
C GLU A 173 8.61 0.39 -7.67
N VAL A 174 8.28 1.55 -7.09
CA VAL A 174 7.71 2.69 -7.80
C VAL A 174 8.57 3.92 -7.57
N ASN A 175 8.78 4.72 -8.62
CA ASN A 175 9.51 5.98 -8.52
C ASN A 175 8.53 7.13 -8.68
N ILE A 176 8.25 7.80 -7.57
CA ILE A 176 7.33 8.93 -7.50
C ILE A 176 8.06 10.18 -8.00
N LEU A 177 7.59 10.77 -9.09
CA LEU A 177 8.13 12.00 -9.67
C LEU A 177 7.33 13.22 -9.21
N LYS A 178 8.00 14.31 -8.86
CA LYS A 178 7.35 15.52 -8.34
C LYS A 178 6.29 16.05 -9.31
N GLY A 179 5.05 16.17 -8.83
CA GLY A 179 3.94 16.75 -9.58
C GLY A 179 3.38 15.87 -10.70
N VAL A 180 3.71 14.58 -10.71
CA VAL A 180 3.22 13.62 -11.71
C VAL A 180 2.18 12.71 -11.08
N ASN A 181 0.97 12.68 -11.64
CA ASN A 181 -0.02 11.68 -11.26
C ASN A 181 0.37 10.34 -11.86
N MET A 182 0.52 9.33 -11.01
CA MET A 182 0.90 7.98 -11.42
C MET A 182 -0.24 7.02 -11.16
N THR A 183 -0.39 6.06 -12.06
CA THR A 183 -1.40 5.01 -11.96
C THR A 183 -0.72 3.66 -11.90
N VAL A 184 -1.02 2.88 -10.86
CA VAL A 184 -0.47 1.53 -10.68
C VAL A 184 -1.60 0.56 -10.37
N ASP A 185 -2.03 -0.19 -11.39
CA ASP A 185 -3.04 -1.22 -11.23
C ASP A 185 -2.41 -2.57 -10.89
N TYR A 186 -3.21 -3.44 -10.26
CA TYR A 186 -2.82 -4.82 -10.01
C TYR A 186 -4.04 -5.75 -9.92
N ASP A 187 -3.94 -6.91 -10.57
CA ASP A 187 -4.96 -7.96 -10.51
C ASP A 187 -4.38 -9.23 -9.90
N PHE A 188 -4.95 -9.66 -8.78
CA PHE A 188 -4.57 -10.92 -8.11
C PHE A 188 -5.11 -12.17 -8.82
N ASN A 189 -6.02 -12.00 -9.79
CA ASN A 189 -6.57 -13.11 -10.58
C ASN A 189 -5.71 -13.47 -11.79
N GLU A 190 -4.86 -12.55 -12.24
CA GLU A 190 -3.99 -12.80 -13.37
C GLU A 190 -2.71 -13.49 -12.90
N SER A 191 -2.49 -14.73 -13.34
CA SER A 191 -1.20 -15.38 -13.11
C SER A 191 -0.11 -14.55 -13.77
N PRO A 192 0.94 -14.14 -13.04
CA PRO A 192 2.04 -13.33 -13.57
C PRO A 192 2.83 -14.03 -14.70
N LEU A 193 2.59 -15.33 -14.93
CA LEU A 193 3.19 -16.13 -15.99
C LEU A 193 2.49 -15.98 -17.35
N LYS A 194 1.27 -15.42 -17.43
CA LYS A 194 0.59 -15.19 -18.72
C LYS A 194 1.09 -13.95 -19.46
N SER A 195 1.70 -12.98 -18.78
CA SER A 195 2.16 -11.74 -19.42
C SER A 195 3.53 -11.87 -20.10
N LEU A 196 4.21 -13.01 -20.00
CA LEU A 196 5.53 -13.26 -20.60
C LEU A 196 5.45 -13.99 -21.96
N SER A 197 4.26 -14.19 -22.53
CA SER A 197 4.06 -14.91 -23.79
C SER A 197 3.59 -14.03 -24.96
N LYS A 198 4.01 -12.76 -25.03
CA LYS A 198 3.77 -11.90 -26.20
C LYS A 198 5.05 -11.25 -26.68
#